data_AF-A0A934CFA6-F1
#
_entry.id   AF-A0A934CFA6-F1
#
_cell.length_a   1.000
_cell.length_b   1.000
_cell.length_c   1.000
_cell.angle_alpha   90.00
_cell.angle_beta   90.00
_cell.angle_gamma   90.00
#
_symmetry.space_group_name_H-M   'P 1'
#
loop_
_entity.id
_entity.type
_entity.pdbx_description
1 polymer ?
#
loop_
_entity_poly.entity_id
_entity_poly.type
_entity_poly.pdbx_seq_one_letter_code
_entity_poly.pdbx_strand_id
1 'polypeptide(L)'
;MNLVLFDLDNTLLDGDSDFEWAQFLISKGVLDREVHEARNVEFYEHYKAGTLDIHAFLDFQLAPLARHPRAELDAWHREFMTSRIRPIIGAPARALVRRHLDEGSLVAIVTATNSFVTGPIAREFGVPHLVATIPAQQDGRFTGKPRGTPAFKAGKIERVDAWLEELGTWWGAFD
;
A
#
# COMPACT_ATOMS: atom_id res chain seq x y z
N MET A 1 19.81 -14.44 11.36
CA MET A 1 18.50 -13.77 11.45
C MET A 1 17.98 -13.61 10.04
N ASN A 2 16.72 -13.97 9.76
CA ASN A 2 16.18 -13.91 8.40
C ASN A 2 15.58 -12.53 8.09
N LEU A 3 15.68 -12.12 6.83
CA LEU A 3 14.89 -11.03 6.26
C LEU A 3 13.64 -11.61 5.58
N VAL A 4 12.45 -11.18 5.98
CA VAL A 4 11.18 -11.66 5.41
C VAL A 4 10.40 -10.48 4.86
N LEU A 5 10.24 -10.48 3.53
CA LEU A 5 9.52 -9.44 2.79
C LEU A 5 8.22 -10.02 2.26
N PHE A 6 7.10 -9.44 2.68
CA PHE A 6 5.78 -9.82 2.17
C PHE A 6 5.28 -8.79 1.17
N ASP A 7 4.86 -9.24 -0.01
CA ASP A 7 3.90 -8.45 -0.78
C ASP A 7 2.55 -8.44 -0.06
N LEU A 8 1.69 -7.46 -0.38
CA LEU A 8 0.42 -7.27 0.35
C LEU A 8 -0.77 -7.82 -0.44
N ASP A 9 -1.09 -7.14 -1.53
CA ASP A 9 -2.29 -7.37 -2.33
C ASP A 9 -2.17 -8.71 -3.07
N ASN A 10 -3.23 -9.53 -3.01
CA ASN A 10 -3.23 -10.91 -3.52
C ASN A 10 -2.15 -11.84 -2.92
N THR A 11 -1.50 -11.44 -1.81
CA THR A 11 -0.47 -12.23 -1.11
C THR A 11 -0.82 -12.45 0.35
N LEU A 12 -0.87 -11.38 1.15
CA LEU A 12 -1.35 -11.41 2.53
C LEU A 12 -2.86 -11.15 2.62
N LEU A 13 -3.41 -10.46 1.61
CA LEU A 13 -4.84 -10.20 1.46
C LEU A 13 -5.42 -11.07 0.35
N ASP A 14 -6.62 -11.59 0.56
CA ASP A 14 -7.43 -12.22 -0.49
C ASP A 14 -8.15 -11.14 -1.30
N GLY A 15 -7.38 -10.27 -1.95
CA GLY A 15 -7.86 -9.12 -2.71
C GLY A 15 -6.83 -8.01 -2.86
N ASP A 16 -7.26 -6.94 -3.52
CA ASP A 16 -6.46 -5.74 -3.79
C ASP A 16 -6.98 -4.56 -2.97
N SER A 17 -6.18 -4.11 -1.99
CA SER A 17 -6.55 -3.05 -1.06
C SER A 17 -6.69 -1.68 -1.70
N ASP A 18 -6.00 -1.42 -2.81
CA ASP A 18 -6.07 -0.16 -3.53
C ASP A 18 -7.36 -0.08 -4.37
N PHE A 19 -7.68 -1.19 -5.04
CA PHE A 19 -8.97 -1.36 -5.72
C PHE A 19 -10.14 -1.27 -4.74
N GLU A 20 -10.06 -1.98 -3.60
CA GLU A 20 -11.10 -1.94 -2.57
C GLU A 20 -11.25 -0.55 -1.94
N TRP A 21 -10.16 0.22 -1.78
CA TRP A 21 -10.23 1.60 -1.32
C TRP A 21 -11.01 2.49 -2.29
N ALA A 22 -10.76 2.37 -3.60
CA ALA A 22 -11.52 3.07 -4.61
C ALA A 22 -13.01 2.67 -4.57
N GLN A 23 -13.33 1.37 -4.50
CA GLN A 23 -14.71 0.89 -4.40
C GLN A 23 -15.41 1.37 -3.11
N PHE A 24 -14.68 1.44 -2.00
CA PHE A 24 -15.19 2.03 -0.76
C PHE A 24 -15.55 3.51 -0.96
N LEU A 25 -14.66 4.31 -1.53
CA LEU A 25 -14.92 5.73 -1.80
C LEU A 25 -16.08 5.94 -2.79
N ILE A 26 -16.21 5.10 -3.81
CA ILE A 26 -17.38 5.08 -4.71
C ILE A 26 -18.65 4.81 -3.90
N SER A 27 -18.66 3.82 -2.99
CA SER A 27 -19.84 3.53 -2.16
C SER A 27 -20.22 4.66 -1.20
N LYS A 28 -19.29 5.57 -0.88
CA LYS A 28 -19.52 6.78 -0.09
C LYS A 28 -19.97 7.98 -0.96
N GLY A 29 -20.04 7.82 -2.28
CA GLY A 29 -20.36 8.91 -3.22
C GLY A 29 -19.22 9.92 -3.40
N VAL A 30 -18.00 9.57 -2.99
CA VAL A 30 -16.80 10.44 -3.08
C VAL A 30 -16.20 10.39 -4.47
N LEU A 31 -16.32 9.23 -5.13
CA LEU A 31 -15.82 8.99 -6.48
C LEU A 31 -17.00 8.65 -7.40
N ASP A 32 -16.94 9.20 -8.61
CA ASP A 32 -17.82 8.80 -9.71
C ASP A 32 -17.40 7.41 -10.21
N ARG A 33 -18.34 6.48 -10.24
CA ARG A 33 -18.05 5.07 -10.55
C ARG A 33 -17.58 4.93 -11.98
N GLU A 34 -18.34 5.46 -12.92
CA GLU A 34 -18.16 5.30 -14.35
C GLU A 34 -16.80 5.89 -14.79
N VAL A 35 -16.48 7.11 -14.33
CA VAL A 35 -15.21 7.76 -14.63
C VAL A 35 -14.03 7.02 -14.01
N HIS A 36 -14.18 6.54 -12.77
CA HIS A 36 -13.09 5.90 -12.06
C HIS A 36 -12.79 4.49 -12.60
N GLU A 37 -13.84 3.70 -12.88
CA GLU A 37 -13.69 2.36 -13.43
C GLU A 37 -13.09 2.40 -14.84
N ALA A 38 -13.52 3.33 -15.69
CA ALA A 38 -12.96 3.48 -17.04
C ALA A 38 -11.44 3.78 -17.00
N ARG A 39 -11.01 4.71 -16.13
CA ARG A 39 -9.59 5.02 -15.95
C ARG A 39 -8.79 3.87 -15.35
N ASN A 40 -9.36 3.16 -14.38
CA ASN A 40 -8.70 1.99 -13.81
C ASN A 40 -8.46 0.90 -14.86
N VAL A 41 -9.45 0.63 -15.73
CA VAL A 41 -9.30 -0.32 -16.84
C VAL A 41 -8.18 0.12 -17.78
N GLU A 42 -8.13 1.39 -18.16
CA GLU A 42 -7.05 1.93 -19.01
C GLU A 42 -5.66 1.72 -18.37
N PHE A 43 -5.48 2.08 -17.11
CA PHE A 43 -4.20 1.87 -16.41
C PHE A 43 -3.86 0.38 -16.25
N TYR A 44 -4.85 -0.48 -16.03
CA TYR A 44 -4.63 -1.91 -15.93
C TYR A 44 -4.17 -2.53 -17.26
N GLU A 45 -4.72 -2.07 -18.38
CA GLU A 45 -4.25 -2.49 -19.71
C GLU A 45 -2.83 -1.98 -20.00
N HIS A 46 -2.50 -0.72 -19.66
CA HIS A 46 -1.12 -0.22 -19.74
C HIS A 46 -0.16 -1.01 -18.85
N TYR A 47 -0.62 -1.46 -17.67
CA TYR A 47 0.18 -2.30 -16.78
C TYR A 47 0.49 -3.65 -17.43
N LYS A 48 -0.53 -4.34 -17.97
CA LYS A 48 -0.36 -5.62 -18.69
C LYS A 48 0.57 -5.48 -19.90
N ALA A 49 0.44 -4.38 -20.64
CA ALA A 49 1.29 -4.09 -21.78
C ALA A 49 2.73 -3.68 -21.39
N GLY A 50 3.00 -3.47 -20.09
CA GLY A 50 4.29 -3.00 -19.60
C GLY A 50 4.56 -1.51 -19.84
N THR A 51 3.58 -0.77 -20.36
CA THR A 51 3.67 0.64 -20.78
C THR A 51 3.11 1.64 -19.76
N LEU A 52 2.68 1.17 -18.59
CA LEU A 52 2.12 2.03 -17.54
C LEU A 52 3.06 3.18 -17.15
N ASP A 53 2.58 4.41 -17.36
CA ASP A 53 3.14 5.59 -16.70
C ASP A 53 2.72 5.59 -15.23
N ILE A 54 3.68 5.24 -14.37
CA ILE A 54 3.47 5.16 -12.93
C ILE A 54 3.11 6.52 -12.30
N HIS A 55 3.61 7.62 -12.84
CA HIS A 55 3.32 8.95 -12.30
C HIS A 55 1.90 9.38 -12.66
N ALA A 56 1.45 9.14 -13.90
CA ALA A 56 0.07 9.39 -14.29
C ALA A 56 -0.92 8.53 -13.48
N PHE A 57 -0.57 7.27 -13.23
CA PHE A 57 -1.37 6.38 -12.39
C PHE A 57 -1.47 6.87 -10.94
N LEU A 58 -0.34 7.23 -10.32
CA LEU A 58 -0.32 7.73 -8.94
C LEU A 58 -1.02 9.08 -8.81
N ASP A 59 -0.90 9.96 -9.80
CA ASP A 59 -1.63 11.21 -9.85
C ASP A 59 -3.14 10.98 -9.79
N PHE A 60 -3.62 9.97 -10.52
CA PHE A 60 -5.02 9.58 -10.50
C PHE A 60 -5.43 8.97 -9.15
N GLN A 61 -4.68 7.98 -8.66
CA GLN A 61 -5.02 7.26 -7.43
C GLN A 61 -4.89 8.09 -6.15
N LEU A 62 -3.94 9.02 -6.11
CA LEU A 62 -3.70 9.86 -4.93
C LEU A 62 -4.55 11.13 -4.94
N ALA A 63 -5.14 11.51 -6.07
CA ALA A 63 -5.98 12.70 -6.18
C ALA A 63 -7.11 12.78 -5.11
N PRO A 64 -7.82 11.69 -4.77
CA PRO A 64 -8.85 11.75 -3.73
C PRO A 64 -8.27 12.17 -2.37
N LEU A 65 -7.03 11.78 -2.04
CA LEU A 65 -6.41 12.15 -0.78
C LEU A 65 -6.17 13.66 -0.65
N ALA A 66 -5.97 14.37 -1.77
CA ALA A 66 -5.77 15.82 -1.75
C ALA A 66 -7.08 16.61 -1.61
N ARG A 67 -8.20 16.03 -2.03
CA ARG A 67 -9.51 16.69 -2.10
C ARG A 67 -10.24 16.75 -0.77
N HIS A 68 -9.83 15.94 0.20
CA HIS A 68 -10.54 15.80 1.47
C HIS A 68 -9.65 16.20 2.66
N PRO A 69 -10.25 16.79 3.72
CA PRO A 69 -9.54 17.02 4.97
C PRO A 69 -8.99 15.74 5.58
N ARG A 70 -7.83 15.82 6.23
CA ARG A 70 -7.16 14.66 6.83
C ARG A 70 -8.05 13.88 7.82
N ALA A 71 -8.81 14.59 8.66
CA ALA A 71 -9.69 13.97 9.64
C ALA A 71 -10.82 13.13 9.00
N GLU A 72 -11.35 13.57 7.85
CA GLU A 72 -12.37 12.84 7.09
C GLU A 72 -11.77 11.58 6.48
N LEU A 73 -10.60 11.70 5.84
CA LEU A 73 -9.86 10.56 5.30
C LEU A 73 -9.55 9.51 6.38
N ASP A 74 -9.07 9.94 7.54
CA ASP A 74 -8.77 9.02 8.65
C ASP A 74 -10.04 8.33 9.18
N ALA A 75 -11.20 9.01 9.17
CA ALA A 75 -12.47 8.41 9.55
C ALA A 75 -12.93 7.35 8.55
N TRP A 76 -12.87 7.67 7.27
CA TRP A 76 -13.15 6.72 6.18
C TRP A 76 -12.20 5.53 6.21
N HIS A 77 -10.92 5.74 6.49
CA HIS A 77 -9.94 4.67 6.57
C HIS A 77 -10.25 3.67 7.69
N ARG A 78 -10.71 4.14 8.86
CA ARG A 78 -11.18 3.26 9.94
C ARG A 78 -12.38 2.40 9.54
N GLU A 79 -13.33 2.99 8.83
CA GLU A 79 -14.51 2.29 8.31
C GLU A 79 -14.11 1.27 7.24
N PHE A 80 -13.22 1.65 6.32
CA PHE A 80 -12.63 0.79 5.30
C PHE A 80 -11.90 -0.42 5.89
N MET A 81 -11.07 -0.20 6.90
CA MET A 81 -10.37 -1.29 7.60
C MET A 81 -11.35 -2.33 8.15
N THR A 82 -12.47 -1.86 8.72
CA THR A 82 -13.47 -2.74 9.33
C THR A 82 -14.33 -3.44 8.29
N SER A 83 -14.79 -2.73 7.27
CA SER A 83 -15.78 -3.22 6.31
C SER A 83 -15.20 -3.93 5.08
N ARG A 84 -13.97 -3.60 4.67
CA ARG A 84 -13.34 -4.12 3.45
C ARG A 84 -12.10 -4.96 3.72
N ILE A 85 -11.18 -4.47 4.56
CA ILE A 85 -9.87 -5.13 4.75
C ILE A 85 -9.91 -6.31 5.71
N ARG A 86 -10.44 -6.14 6.93
CA ARG A 86 -10.47 -7.24 7.92
C ARG A 86 -11.13 -8.53 7.40
N PRO A 87 -12.24 -8.47 6.63
CA PRO A 87 -12.84 -9.67 6.05
C PRO A 87 -11.94 -10.46 5.09
N ILE A 88 -11.02 -9.79 4.39
CA ILE A 88 -10.13 -10.41 3.40
C ILE A 88 -8.75 -10.79 3.95
N ILE A 89 -8.51 -10.58 5.26
CA ILE A 89 -7.31 -11.09 5.93
C ILE A 89 -7.57 -12.51 6.43
N GLY A 90 -7.07 -13.50 5.70
CA GLY A 90 -7.19 -14.91 6.06
C GLY A 90 -6.36 -15.31 7.28
N ALA A 91 -6.84 -16.32 8.02
CA ALA A 91 -6.09 -16.93 9.13
C ALA A 91 -4.70 -17.47 8.73
N PRO A 92 -4.51 -18.08 7.53
CA PRO A 92 -3.17 -18.54 7.11
C PRO A 92 -2.15 -17.40 6.98
N ALA A 93 -2.55 -16.26 6.40
CA ALA A 93 -1.67 -15.10 6.26
C ALA A 93 -1.23 -14.55 7.64
N ARG A 94 -2.17 -14.45 8.59
CA ARG A 94 -1.86 -14.06 9.98
C ARG A 94 -0.89 -15.03 10.65
N ALA A 95 -1.13 -16.33 10.51
CA ALA A 95 -0.28 -17.35 11.10
C ALA A 95 1.14 -17.31 10.51
N LEU A 96 1.27 -17.13 9.19
CA LEU A 96 2.55 -17.03 8.50
C LEU A 96 3.36 -15.82 8.99
N VAL A 97 2.75 -14.63 9.02
CA VAL A 97 3.42 -13.42 9.50
C VAL A 97 3.83 -13.58 10.96
N ARG A 98 2.92 -14.08 11.80
CA ARG A 98 3.19 -14.27 13.23
C ARG A 98 4.35 -15.22 13.48
N ARG A 99 4.43 -16.34 12.74
CA ARG A 99 5.56 -17.28 12.85
C ARG A 99 6.90 -16.56 12.67
N HIS A 100 7.03 -15.77 11.60
CA HIS A 100 8.30 -15.08 11.32
C HIS A 100 8.64 -14.00 12.34
N LEU A 101 7.64 -13.30 12.87
CA LEU A 101 7.82 -12.36 13.99
C LEU A 101 8.29 -13.08 15.26
N ASP A 102 7.66 -14.21 15.61
CA ASP A 102 7.99 -15.00 16.81
C ASP A 102 9.39 -15.67 16.70
N GLU A 103 9.86 -15.96 15.48
CA GLU A 103 11.21 -16.44 15.19
C GLU A 103 12.29 -15.33 15.26
N GLY A 104 11.90 -14.08 15.48
CA GLY A 104 12.82 -12.94 15.53
C GLY A 104 13.36 -12.51 14.17
N SER A 105 12.63 -12.80 13.08
CA SER A 105 13.00 -12.31 11.74
C SER A 105 12.81 -10.80 11.63
N LEU A 106 13.59 -10.14 10.75
CA LEU A 106 13.28 -8.78 10.32
C LEU A 106 12.16 -8.85 9.27
N VAL A 107 10.96 -8.41 9.64
CA VAL A 107 9.76 -8.54 8.80
C VAL A 107 9.32 -7.18 8.26
N ALA A 108 9.07 -7.10 6.95
CA ALA A 108 8.48 -5.93 6.30
C ALA A 108 7.37 -6.31 5.32
N ILE A 109 6.38 -5.43 5.18
CA ILE A 109 5.44 -5.45 4.05
C ILE A 109 5.99 -4.51 2.97
N VAL A 110 6.09 -5.00 1.74
CA VAL A 110 6.63 -4.28 0.57
C VAL A 110 5.57 -4.23 -0.53
N THR A 111 4.85 -3.10 -0.63
CA THR A 111 3.66 -2.96 -1.50
C THR A 111 3.72 -1.71 -2.35
N ALA A 112 3.13 -1.76 -3.56
CA ALA A 112 2.97 -0.59 -4.41
C ALA A 112 1.89 0.37 -3.86
N THR A 113 0.85 -0.19 -3.23
CA THR A 113 -0.27 0.52 -2.65
C THR A 113 0.21 1.50 -1.58
N ASN A 114 -0.32 2.71 -1.61
CA ASN A 114 0.23 3.81 -0.85
C ASN A 114 0.11 3.63 0.68
N SER A 115 1.04 4.25 1.42
CA SER A 115 1.15 4.07 2.87
C SER A 115 -0.04 4.57 3.69
N PHE A 116 -0.88 5.45 3.13
CA PHE A 116 -2.11 5.86 3.79
C PHE A 116 -3.11 4.69 3.83
N VAL A 117 -3.27 4.00 2.70
CA VAL A 117 -4.14 2.81 2.60
C VAL A 117 -3.55 1.65 3.43
N THR A 118 -2.26 1.40 3.33
CA THR A 118 -1.64 0.15 3.84
C THR A 118 -1.08 0.23 5.26
N GLY A 119 -0.84 1.44 5.79
CA GLY A 119 -0.27 1.62 7.14
C GLY A 119 -1.04 0.91 8.25
N PRO A 120 -2.37 1.06 8.33
CA PRO A 120 -3.17 0.32 9.32
C PRO A 120 -3.28 -1.18 9.03
N ILE A 121 -3.08 -1.63 7.79
CA ILE A 121 -3.04 -3.06 7.43
C ILE A 121 -1.77 -3.71 7.99
N ALA A 122 -0.61 -3.05 7.84
CA ALA A 122 0.63 -3.52 8.46
C ALA A 122 0.51 -3.63 9.99
N ARG A 123 -0.13 -2.64 10.63
CA ARG A 123 -0.44 -2.68 12.07
C ARG A 123 -1.37 -3.84 12.46
N GLU A 124 -2.37 -4.14 11.63
CA GLU A 124 -3.29 -5.26 11.84
C GLU A 124 -2.60 -6.63 11.76
N PHE A 125 -1.51 -6.75 10.98
CA PHE A 125 -0.63 -7.91 10.97
C PHE A 125 0.45 -7.91 12.07
N GLY A 126 0.61 -6.80 12.80
CA GLY A 126 1.70 -6.63 13.76
C GLY A 126 3.07 -6.43 13.13
N VAL A 127 3.14 -6.09 11.83
CA VAL A 127 4.41 -5.89 11.12
C VAL A 127 4.92 -4.45 11.36
N PRO A 128 6.14 -4.28 11.89
CA PRO A 128 6.66 -2.97 12.26
C PRO A 128 7.16 -2.14 11.07
N HIS A 129 7.52 -2.78 9.95
CA HIS A 129 8.12 -2.12 8.80
C HIS A 129 7.21 -2.18 7.57
N LEU A 130 7.02 -1.01 6.94
CA LEU A 130 6.22 -0.87 5.71
C LEU A 130 7.04 -0.10 4.68
N VAL A 131 7.35 -0.79 3.58
CA VAL A 131 7.96 -0.21 2.38
C VAL A 131 6.85 -0.03 1.34
N ALA A 132 6.27 1.17 1.31
CA ALA A 132 5.15 1.51 0.43
C ALA A 132 5.40 2.81 -0.34
N THR A 133 4.61 3.06 -1.38
CA THR A 133 4.55 4.39 -2.00
C THR A 133 4.07 5.41 -0.97
N ILE A 134 4.81 6.50 -0.76
CA ILE A 134 4.45 7.50 0.26
C ILE A 134 3.70 8.65 -0.39
N PRO A 135 2.44 8.95 -0.01
CA PRO A 135 1.79 10.18 -0.44
C PRO A 135 2.53 11.40 0.13
N ALA A 136 2.86 12.36 -0.73
CA ALA A 136 3.44 13.62 -0.31
C ALA A 136 2.44 14.43 0.53
N GLN A 137 2.97 15.11 1.54
CA GLN A 137 2.21 15.93 2.46
C GLN A 137 2.82 17.33 2.55
N GLN A 138 1.95 18.32 2.68
CA GLN A 138 2.30 19.71 2.96
C GLN A 138 1.30 20.25 3.99
N ASP A 139 1.80 20.85 5.06
CA ASP A 139 0.99 21.42 6.15
C ASP A 139 -0.08 20.45 6.71
N GLY A 140 0.31 19.17 6.86
CA GLY A 140 -0.56 18.10 7.37
C GLY A 140 -1.62 17.59 6.38
N ARG A 141 -1.61 18.05 5.13
CA ARG A 141 -2.55 17.65 4.07
C ARG A 141 -1.82 16.89 2.97
N PHE A 142 -2.49 15.92 2.34
CA PHE A 142 -1.94 15.25 1.17
C PHE A 142 -1.97 16.17 -0.05
N THR A 143 -0.95 16.10 -0.89
CA THR A 143 -0.84 16.91 -2.11
C THR A 143 -1.43 16.22 -3.34
N GLY A 144 -1.72 14.92 -3.24
CA GLY A 144 -2.16 14.09 -4.38
C GLY A 144 -1.02 13.63 -5.29
N LYS A 145 0.23 13.80 -4.85
CA LYS A 145 1.44 13.32 -5.52
C LYS A 145 2.20 12.33 -4.63
N PRO A 146 3.03 11.43 -5.18
CA PRO A 146 3.94 10.63 -4.39
C PRO A 146 5.14 11.46 -3.87
N ARG A 147 5.79 10.99 -2.81
CA ARG A 147 7.06 11.48 -2.26
C ARG A 147 8.15 10.42 -2.45
N GLY A 148 9.25 10.82 -3.10
CA GLY A 148 10.38 9.93 -3.42
C GLY A 148 10.03 8.88 -4.47
N THR A 149 10.86 7.86 -4.59
CA THR A 149 10.66 6.73 -5.52
C THR A 149 9.38 5.96 -5.19
N PRO A 150 8.43 5.76 -6.11
CA PRO A 150 7.29 4.88 -5.87
C PRO A 150 7.70 3.42 -5.66
N ALA A 151 6.95 2.67 -4.85
CA ALA A 151 7.22 1.25 -4.61
C ALA A 151 6.71 0.37 -5.77
N PHE A 152 7.15 0.66 -7.00
CA PHE A 152 6.67 0.01 -8.22
C PHE A 152 7.83 -0.57 -9.04
N LYS A 153 7.73 -1.84 -9.45
CA LYS A 153 8.77 -2.58 -10.18
C LYS A 153 10.15 -2.40 -9.49
N ALA A 154 11.17 -1.92 -10.22
CA ALA A 154 12.52 -1.68 -9.69
C ALA A 154 12.53 -0.74 -8.48
N GLY A 155 11.56 0.18 -8.39
CA GLY A 155 11.40 1.05 -7.23
C GLY A 155 11.08 0.30 -5.93
N LYS A 156 10.53 -0.93 -5.98
CA LYS A 156 10.42 -1.77 -4.76
C LYS A 156 11.80 -2.15 -4.24
N ILE A 157 12.73 -2.51 -5.12
CA ILE A 157 14.10 -2.90 -4.76
C ILE A 157 14.83 -1.69 -4.16
N GLU A 158 14.85 -0.56 -4.88
CA GLU A 158 15.51 0.66 -4.40
C GLU A 158 15.01 1.11 -3.02
N ARG A 159 13.70 0.99 -2.76
CA ARG A 159 13.14 1.35 -1.47
C ARG A 159 13.47 0.35 -0.35
N VAL A 160 13.59 -0.94 -0.68
CA VAL A 160 14.05 -1.95 0.30
C VAL A 160 15.52 -1.73 0.61
N ASP A 161 16.36 -1.46 -0.39
CA ASP A 161 17.78 -1.14 -0.20
C ASP A 161 17.94 0.05 0.75
N ALA A 162 17.27 1.16 0.44
CA ALA A 162 17.31 2.37 1.27
C ALA A 162 16.81 2.10 2.70
N TRP A 163 15.74 1.30 2.86
CA TRP A 163 15.22 0.94 4.18
C TRP A 163 16.19 0.06 4.97
N LEU A 164 16.85 -0.91 4.34
CA LEU A 164 17.89 -1.73 4.99
C LEU A 164 19.09 -0.86 5.41
N GLU A 165 19.52 0.07 4.55
CA GLU A 165 20.60 1.01 4.88
C GLU A 165 20.24 1.93 6.06
N GLU A 166 19.00 2.44 6.12
CA GLU A 166 18.50 3.22 7.25
C GLU A 166 18.51 2.44 8.58
N LEU A 167 18.33 1.12 8.51
CA LEU A 167 18.46 0.22 9.66
C LEU A 167 19.91 -0.19 9.97
N GLY A 168 20.89 0.27 9.17
CA GLY A 168 22.30 -0.08 9.32
C GLY A 168 22.62 -1.52 8.89
N THR A 169 21.85 -2.08 7.96
CA THR A 169 21.99 -3.45 7.44
C THR A 169 22.00 -3.47 5.90
N TRP A 170 22.17 -4.64 5.27
CA TRP A 170 22.19 -4.84 3.82
C TRP A 170 21.77 -6.28 3.49
N TRP A 171 21.52 -6.61 2.23
CA TRP A 171 21.07 -7.97 1.82
C TRP A 171 21.92 -9.12 2.35
N GLY A 172 23.23 -8.94 2.42
CA GLY A 172 24.17 -9.97 2.89
C GLY A 172 24.34 -10.05 4.41
N ALA A 173 23.58 -9.28 5.19
CA ALA A 173 23.58 -9.34 6.65
C ALA A 173 22.61 -10.40 7.20
N PHE A 174 21.85 -11.07 6.32
CA PHE A 174 20.84 -12.07 6.66
C PHE A 174 21.25 -13.45 6.14
N ASP A 175 20.72 -14.50 6.77
CA ASP A 175 20.96 -15.90 6.40
C ASP A 175 20.15 -16.34 5.16
#